data_AF-A0A519L0B5-F1
#
_entry.id   AF-A0A519L0B5-F1
#
_cell.length_a   1.000
_cell.length_b   1.000
_cell.length_c   1.000
_cell.angle_alpha   90.00
_cell.angle_beta   90.00
_cell.angle_gamma   90.00
#
_symmetry.space_group_name_H-M   'P 1'
#
loop_
_entity.id
_entity.type
_entity.pdbx_description
1 polymer ?
#
loop_
_entity_poly.entity_id
_entity_poly.type
_entity_poly.pdbx_seq_one_letter_code
_entity_poly.pdbx_strand_id
1 'polypeptide(L)'
;MKNSLQYFMLIVIAICVASCSKSNNHKNIILETKISKSKSQPTFLLYGELLPVGYTEEKDSVSTKKFGFNIKRVADCDVTSELIDSVKKINIESNAIMKSEYGNDWKEKFEKQTNIKIAIPEI
;
A
#
# COMPACT_ATOMS: atom_id res chain seq x y z
N MET A 1 -40.62 28.74 -32.03
CA MET A 1 -39.36 28.20 -31.43
C MET A 1 -39.60 27.64 -30.02
N LYS A 2 -40.46 26.61 -29.85
CA LYS A 2 -40.67 25.94 -28.55
C LYS A 2 -40.32 24.44 -28.55
N ASN A 3 -40.05 23.88 -29.72
CA ASN A 3 -39.91 22.43 -29.88
C ASN A 3 -38.45 21.96 -29.86
N SER A 4 -37.47 22.86 -29.98
CA SER A 4 -36.04 22.51 -30.01
C SER A 4 -35.45 22.23 -28.61
N LEU A 5 -36.03 22.81 -27.55
CA LEU A 5 -35.53 22.67 -26.18
C LEU A 5 -35.93 21.33 -25.54
N GLN A 6 -37.06 20.74 -25.96
CA GLN A 6 -37.51 19.43 -25.48
C GLN A 6 -36.64 18.28 -25.99
N TYR A 7 -36.15 18.33 -27.23
CA TYR A 7 -35.27 17.29 -27.77
C TYR A 7 -33.90 17.25 -27.08
N PHE A 8 -33.41 18.42 -26.64
CA PHE A 8 -32.13 18.49 -25.92
C PHE A 8 -32.19 17.79 -24.55
N MET A 9 -33.31 17.91 -23.84
CA MET A 9 -33.56 17.20 -22.57
C MET A 9 -33.63 15.67 -22.76
N LEU A 10 -34.21 15.19 -23.86
CA LEU A 10 -34.32 13.75 -24.13
C LEU A 10 -32.99 13.09 -24.49
N ILE A 11 -32.06 13.83 -25.10
CA ILE A 11 -30.72 13.31 -25.46
C ILE A 11 -29.84 13.11 -24.21
N VAL A 12 -29.93 13.98 -23.21
CA VAL A 12 -29.13 13.89 -21.98
C VAL A 12 -29.53 12.68 -21.13
N ILE A 13 -30.82 12.33 -21.09
CA ILE A 13 -31.33 11.18 -20.31
C ILE A 13 -30.87 9.84 -20.92
N ALA A 14 -30.71 9.76 -22.25
CA ALA A 14 -30.23 8.55 -22.91
C ALA A 14 -28.75 8.24 -22.62
N ILE A 15 -27.93 9.24 -22.30
CA ILE A 15 -26.49 9.06 -22.00
C ILE A 15 -26.29 8.48 -20.59
N CYS A 16 -27.23 8.70 -19.65
CA CYS A 16 -27.10 8.22 -18.27
C CYS A 16 -27.36 6.72 -18.07
N VAL A 17 -28.03 6.03 -19.00
CA VAL A 17 -28.38 4.60 -18.88
C VAL A 17 -27.32 3.64 -19.43
N ALA A 18 -26.26 4.15 -20.06
CA ALA A 18 -25.16 3.31 -20.59
C ALA A 18 -24.09 2.95 -19.53
N SER A 19 -24.20 3.43 -18.30
CA SER A 19 -23.21 3.17 -17.24
C SER A 19 -23.74 2.21 -16.17
N CYS A 20 -24.17 1.02 -16.57
CA CYS A 20 -24.37 -0.13 -15.68
C CYS A 20 -24.26 -1.45 -16.46
N SER A 21 -23.05 -1.87 -16.79
CA SER A 21 -22.74 -3.28 -17.03
C SER A 21 -21.77 -3.77 -15.96
N LYS A 22 -22.32 -4.08 -14.79
CA LYS A 22 -21.63 -4.77 -13.70
C LYS A 22 -21.47 -6.24 -14.10
N SER A 23 -20.41 -6.56 -14.83
CA SER A 23 -19.97 -7.95 -15.02
C SER A 23 -19.31 -8.42 -13.73
N ASN A 24 -20.06 -9.15 -12.92
CA ASN A 24 -19.53 -9.97 -11.83
C ASN A 24 -18.68 -11.10 -12.43
N ASN A 25 -17.40 -10.83 -12.63
CA ASN A 25 -16.39 -11.88 -12.70
C ASN A 25 -15.45 -11.65 -11.53
N HIS A 26 -15.77 -12.32 -10.42
CA HIS A 26 -14.82 -12.57 -9.34
C HIS A 26 -13.72 -13.48 -9.91
N LYS A 27 -12.84 -12.92 -10.73
CA LYS A 27 -11.51 -13.47 -10.90
C LYS A 27 -10.88 -13.34 -9.52
N ASN A 28 -10.91 -14.44 -8.77
CA ASN A 28 -9.84 -14.73 -7.82
C ASN A 28 -8.55 -14.74 -8.65
N ILE A 29 -7.98 -13.55 -8.88
CA ILE A 29 -6.57 -13.43 -9.14
C ILE A 29 -5.96 -13.71 -7.77
N ILE A 30 -5.88 -15.00 -7.45
CA ILE A 30 -4.81 -15.48 -6.61
C ILE A 30 -3.59 -15.03 -7.40
N LEU A 31 -3.04 -13.89 -6.99
CA LEU A 31 -1.73 -13.47 -7.39
C LEU A 31 -0.81 -14.49 -6.71
N GLU A 32 -0.76 -15.70 -7.28
CA GLU A 32 0.36 -16.62 -7.13
C GLU A 32 1.52 -15.89 -7.78
N THR A 33 2.04 -14.93 -7.00
CA THR A 33 3.37 -14.43 -7.17
C THR A 33 4.22 -15.68 -7.03
N LYS A 34 4.63 -16.22 -8.17
CA LYS A 34 5.80 -17.06 -8.28
C LYS A 34 6.92 -16.28 -7.60
N ILE A 35 7.09 -16.48 -6.30
CA ILE A 35 8.26 -16.06 -5.56
C ILE A 35 9.36 -17.00 -6.05
N SER A 36 9.93 -16.62 -7.19
CA SER A 36 11.29 -16.95 -7.54
C SER A 36 12.12 -16.68 -6.28
N LYS A 37 12.71 -17.74 -5.71
CA LYS A 37 13.60 -17.70 -4.54
C LYS A 37 14.90 -16.96 -4.88
N SER A 38 14.80 -15.69 -5.22
CA SER A 38 15.76 -14.69 -4.78
C SER A 38 15.36 -14.35 -3.34
N LYS A 39 16.29 -14.33 -2.40
CA LYS A 39 16.02 -13.97 -0.99
C LYS A 39 15.51 -12.52 -0.99
N SER A 40 14.20 -12.33 -1.13
CA SER A 40 13.61 -11.00 -1.27
C SER A 40 13.78 -10.27 0.05
N GLN A 41 14.33 -9.06 0.03
CA GLN A 41 14.50 -8.26 1.24
C GLN A 41 13.17 -8.11 2.00
N PRO A 42 13.19 -8.14 3.35
CA PRO A 42 12.00 -7.90 4.16
C PRO A 42 11.32 -6.60 3.74
N THR A 43 9.99 -6.61 3.66
CA THR A 43 9.19 -5.48 3.16
C THR A 43 8.15 -5.11 4.19
N PHE A 44 8.25 -3.90 4.72
CA PHE A 44 7.28 -3.33 5.64
C PHE A 44 6.21 -2.57 4.89
N LEU A 45 4.97 -2.82 5.25
CA LEU A 45 3.80 -2.18 4.67
C LEU A 45 3.30 -1.06 5.58
N LEU A 46 2.97 0.07 4.95
CA LEU A 46 2.38 1.24 5.57
C LEU A 46 0.98 1.48 5.01
N TYR A 47 0.09 1.99 5.86
CA TYR A 47 -1.23 2.50 5.47
C TYR A 47 -1.42 3.89 6.09
N GLY A 48 -2.43 4.63 5.61
CA GLY A 48 -2.67 6.01 6.01
C GLY A 48 -2.11 7.01 5.00
N GLU A 49 -2.57 8.25 5.02
CA GLU A 49 -2.23 9.26 4.01
C GLU A 49 -0.90 9.97 4.30
N LEU A 50 -0.62 10.31 5.57
CA LEU A 50 0.52 11.17 5.93
C LEU A 50 1.34 10.60 7.07
N LEU A 51 2.66 10.55 6.89
CA LEU A 51 3.61 10.31 7.98
C LEU A 51 4.03 11.63 8.66
N PRO A 52 4.42 11.60 9.95
CA PRO A 52 4.96 12.78 10.61
C PRO A 52 6.25 13.27 9.94
N VAL A 53 6.57 14.54 10.13
CA VAL A 53 7.81 15.15 9.59
C VAL A 53 9.03 14.39 10.11
N GLY A 54 9.96 14.06 9.20
CA GLY A 54 11.21 13.35 9.52
C GLY A 54 11.12 11.82 9.48
N TYR A 55 9.95 11.27 9.13
CA TYR A 55 9.77 9.84 8.91
C TYR A 55 9.99 9.47 7.44
N THR A 56 10.62 8.32 7.21
CA THR A 56 10.81 7.75 5.88
C THR A 56 9.49 7.29 5.29
N GLU A 57 9.28 7.54 4.02
CA GLU A 57 8.21 6.91 3.23
C GLU A 57 8.82 6.00 2.15
N GLU A 58 7.98 5.34 1.36
CA GLU A 58 8.42 4.51 0.21
C GLU A 58 9.31 5.29 -0.77
N LYS A 59 9.04 6.59 -0.95
CA LYS A 59 9.84 7.48 -1.81
C LYS A 59 11.30 7.64 -1.34
N ASP A 60 11.57 7.40 -0.05
CA ASP A 60 12.89 7.54 0.58
C ASP A 60 13.67 6.21 0.59
N SER A 61 13.28 5.26 -0.27
CA SER A 61 13.75 3.86 -0.25
C SER A 61 15.25 3.64 -0.38
N VAL A 62 16.06 4.66 -0.73
CA VAL A 62 17.52 4.49 -0.88
C VAL A 62 18.14 4.07 0.44
N SER A 63 17.79 4.70 1.55
CA SER A 63 18.35 4.40 2.87
C SER A 63 17.88 3.05 3.40
N THR A 64 16.59 2.74 3.24
CA THR A 64 16.02 1.46 3.70
C THR A 64 16.59 0.28 2.92
N LYS A 65 16.69 0.40 1.57
CA LYS A 65 17.25 -0.65 0.70
C LYS A 65 18.71 -0.93 0.99
N LYS A 66 19.49 0.13 1.26
CA LYS A 66 20.90 0.01 1.68
C LYS A 66 21.04 -0.69 3.04
N PHE A 67 20.12 -0.44 3.96
CA PHE A 67 20.11 -1.12 5.26
C PHE A 67 19.53 -2.54 5.20
N GLY A 68 18.87 -2.91 4.10
CA GLY A 68 18.45 -4.29 3.83
C GLY A 68 16.94 -4.54 3.85
N PHE A 69 16.10 -3.51 3.85
CA PHE A 69 14.63 -3.68 3.84
C PHE A 69 13.92 -2.68 2.93
N ASN A 70 12.67 -2.99 2.59
CA ASN A 70 11.80 -2.13 1.79
C ASN A 70 10.64 -1.59 2.63
N ILE A 71 10.13 -0.44 2.19
CA ILE A 71 8.88 0.13 2.68
C ILE A 71 7.95 0.30 1.49
N LYS A 72 6.68 -0.07 1.65
CA LYS A 72 5.66 0.08 0.63
C LYS A 72 4.36 0.60 1.23
N ARG A 73 3.74 1.60 0.60
CA ARG A 73 2.40 2.06 0.99
C ARG A 73 1.33 1.23 0.27
N VAL A 74 0.32 0.76 1.02
CA VAL A 74 -0.74 -0.12 0.47
C VAL A 74 -2.13 0.51 0.50
N ALA A 75 -2.35 1.56 1.28
CA ALA A 75 -3.57 2.38 1.25
C ALA A 75 -3.32 3.76 1.85
N ASP A 76 -4.07 4.74 1.38
CA ASP A 76 -4.08 6.10 1.94
C ASP A 76 -5.24 6.24 2.94
N CYS A 77 -6.45 6.62 2.50
CA CYS A 77 -7.54 6.98 3.40
C CYS A 77 -8.45 5.80 3.83
N ASP A 78 -8.74 4.88 2.92
CA ASP A 78 -9.66 3.76 3.20
C ASP A 78 -8.91 2.56 3.79
N VAL A 79 -8.86 2.50 5.12
CA VAL A 79 -8.21 1.42 5.87
C VAL A 79 -9.26 0.46 6.44
N THR A 80 -9.31 -0.75 5.90
CA THR A 80 -10.20 -1.82 6.38
C THR A 80 -9.52 -2.68 7.45
N SER A 81 -10.30 -3.40 8.26
CA SER A 81 -9.76 -4.36 9.24
C SER A 81 -8.94 -5.48 8.57
N GLU A 82 -9.42 -5.99 7.44
CA GLU A 82 -8.71 -7.00 6.66
C GLU A 82 -7.35 -6.50 6.16
N LEU A 83 -7.26 -5.24 5.75
CA LEU A 83 -5.99 -4.60 5.40
C LEU A 83 -5.05 -4.52 6.60
N ILE A 84 -5.56 -4.10 7.76
CA ILE A 84 -4.77 -3.99 9.00
C ILE A 84 -4.18 -5.36 9.37
N ASP A 85 -5.00 -6.41 9.35
CA ASP A 85 -4.58 -7.77 9.70
C ASP A 85 -3.52 -8.30 8.72
N SER A 86 -3.70 -8.03 7.42
CA SER A 86 -2.74 -8.41 6.38
C SER A 86 -1.40 -7.68 6.55
N VAL A 87 -1.44 -6.36 6.81
CA VAL A 87 -0.24 -5.54 7.06
C VAL A 87 0.50 -6.03 8.31
N LYS A 88 -0.23 -6.30 9.40
CA LYS A 88 0.35 -6.81 10.64
C LYS A 88 1.09 -8.12 10.42
N LYS A 89 0.48 -9.07 9.71
CA LYS A 89 1.11 -10.36 9.41
C LYS A 89 2.44 -10.18 8.66
N ILE A 90 2.43 -9.39 7.59
CA ILE A 90 3.61 -9.16 6.75
C ILE A 90 4.71 -8.40 7.51
N ASN A 91 4.34 -7.43 8.34
CA ASN A 91 5.28 -6.67 9.14
C ASN A 91 5.92 -7.50 10.25
N ILE A 92 5.18 -8.39 10.91
CA ILE A 92 5.73 -9.33 11.91
C ILE A 92 6.75 -10.27 11.26
N GLU A 93 6.42 -10.84 10.09
CA GLU A 93 7.33 -11.71 9.34
C GLU A 93 8.62 -10.96 8.94
N SER A 94 8.48 -9.74 8.41
CA SER A 94 9.62 -8.90 8.04
C SER A 94 10.47 -8.49 9.25
N ASN A 95 9.84 -8.19 10.39
CA ASN A 95 10.52 -7.86 11.63
C ASN A 95 11.29 -9.06 12.19
N ALA A 96 10.75 -10.28 12.08
CA ALA A 96 11.47 -11.49 12.50
C ALA A 96 12.77 -11.68 11.68
N ILE A 97 12.71 -11.40 10.37
CA ILE A 97 13.90 -11.42 9.50
C ILE A 97 14.92 -10.35 9.96
N MET A 98 14.47 -9.11 10.16
CA MET A 98 15.35 -8.03 10.61
C MET A 98 15.98 -8.31 11.98
N LYS A 99 15.22 -8.87 12.92
CA LYS A 99 15.71 -9.28 14.24
C LYS A 99 16.77 -10.37 14.15
N SER A 100 16.57 -11.33 13.25
CA SER A 100 17.54 -12.41 12.99
C SER A 100 18.85 -11.88 12.39
N GLU A 101 18.79 -10.90 11.49
CA GLU A 101 19.96 -10.37 10.79
C GLU A 101 20.71 -9.27 11.56
N TYR A 102 20.00 -8.40 12.30
CA TYR A 102 20.57 -7.18 12.88
C TYR A 102 20.34 -7.04 14.40
N GLY A 103 19.57 -7.94 15.01
CA GLY A 103 19.23 -7.93 16.44
C GLY A 103 17.91 -7.23 16.77
N ASN A 104 17.47 -7.32 18.03
CA ASN A 104 16.20 -6.73 18.50
C ASN A 104 16.16 -5.20 18.41
N ASP A 105 17.32 -4.56 18.40
CA ASP A 105 17.55 -3.12 18.34
C ASP A 105 17.79 -2.62 16.89
N TRP A 106 17.51 -3.43 15.87
CA TRP A 106 17.77 -3.07 14.47
C TRP A 106 17.17 -1.73 14.05
N LYS A 107 15.96 -1.42 14.55
CA LYS A 107 15.27 -0.16 14.27
C LYS A 107 16.06 1.02 14.81
N GLU A 108 16.48 0.97 16.07
CA GLU A 108 17.27 2.03 16.69
C GLU A 108 18.63 2.21 15.98
N LYS A 109 19.26 1.10 15.58
CA LYS A 109 20.50 1.13 14.78
C LYS A 109 20.29 1.85 13.45
N PHE A 110 19.22 1.51 12.71
CA PHE A 110 18.87 2.19 11.47
C PHE A 110 18.67 3.70 11.69
N GLU A 111 17.85 4.07 12.66
CA GLU A 111 17.52 5.48 12.91
C GLU A 111 18.76 6.27 13.34
N LYS A 112 19.65 5.68 14.14
CA LYS A 112 20.90 6.31 14.57
C LYS A 112 21.92 6.46 13.43
N GLN A 113 22.02 5.47 12.54
CA GLN A 113 22.97 5.51 11.41
C GLN A 113 22.54 6.47 10.31
N THR A 114 21.23 6.56 10.07
CA THR A 114 20.69 7.34 8.95
C THR A 114 20.15 8.69 9.36
N ASN A 115 19.88 8.90 10.66
CA ASN A 115 19.15 10.03 11.20
C ASN A 115 17.72 10.17 10.61
N ILE A 116 17.14 9.05 10.18
CA ILE A 116 15.79 8.98 9.59
C ILE A 116 14.89 8.15 10.52
N LYS A 117 13.68 8.63 10.79
CA LYS A 117 12.69 7.90 11.63
C LYS A 117 11.85 6.92 10.80
N ILE A 118 11.43 5.81 11.41
CA ILE A 118 10.53 4.85 10.75
C ILE A 118 9.28 4.57 11.58
N ALA A 119 8.12 4.61 10.93
CA ALA A 119 6.80 4.39 11.53
C ALA A 119 6.17 3.12 10.97
N ILE A 120 6.79 1.97 11.26
CA ILE A 120 6.25 0.67 10.87
C ILE A 120 5.16 0.29 11.88
N PRO A 121 3.91 0.06 11.43
CA PRO A 121 2.86 -0.41 12.32
C PRO A 121 3.10 -1.87 12.72
N GLU A 122 2.80 -2.17 14.00
CA GLU A 122 2.66 -3.55 14.51
C GLU A 122 3.93 -4.44 14.44
N ILE A 123 5.08 -3.99 14.97
CA ILE A 123 6.35 -4.76 15.05
C ILE A 123 7.04 -4.75 16.42
#